data_AF-A0A850JB60-F1
#
_entry.id   AF-A0A850JB60-F1
#
_cell.length_a   1.000
_cell.length_b   1.000
_cell.length_c   1.000
_cell.angle_alpha   90.00
_cell.angle_beta   90.00
_cell.angle_gamma   90.00
#
_symmetry.space_group_name_H-M   'P 1'
#
loop_
_entity.id
_entity.type
_entity.pdbx_description
1 polymer ?
#
loop_
_entity_poly.entity_id
_entity_poly.type
_entity_poly.pdbx_seq_one_letter_code
_entity_poly.pdbx_strand_id
1 'polypeptide(L)'
;MMSPKVEQEFIQVAVPAQHVMSVYRLLSELEQEPDADAGLAGTSDAPGAWDADKLARLASTELNTTKTVTRILDVLCQEPGKQYDMQDLVKALSMEYHSLRGNLAAFTRHLNTHYDSDTWPMRVVESSGGAMLYSLDAATAALWRSVRA
;
A
#
# COMPACT_ATOMS: atom_id res chain seq x y z
N MET A 1 -1.53 -25.21 -21.36
CA MET A 1 -0.89 -24.58 -20.18
C MET A 1 -1.83 -24.80 -19.00
N MET A 2 -1.42 -25.60 -18.01
CA MET A 2 -2.23 -25.93 -16.82
C MET A 2 -2.12 -24.81 -15.78
N SER A 3 -3.26 -24.29 -15.34
CA SER A 3 -3.35 -23.42 -14.16
C SER A 3 -2.94 -24.21 -12.91
N PRO A 4 -2.20 -23.62 -11.95
CA PRO A 4 -1.99 -24.26 -10.66
C PRO A 4 -3.35 -24.33 -9.94
N LYS A 5 -3.75 -25.55 -9.58
CA LYS A 5 -4.93 -25.81 -8.76
C LYS A 5 -4.52 -25.53 -7.32
N VAL A 6 -5.01 -24.45 -6.73
CA VAL A 6 -4.81 -24.16 -5.30
C VAL A 6 -5.58 -25.23 -4.53
N GLU A 7 -4.88 -26.24 -4.02
CA GLU A 7 -5.48 -27.23 -3.13
C GLU A 7 -5.71 -26.56 -1.79
N GLN A 8 -6.97 -26.29 -1.45
CA GLN A 8 -7.35 -25.73 -0.17
C GLN A 8 -7.09 -26.77 0.93
N GLU A 9 -6.10 -26.52 1.77
CA GLU A 9 -5.78 -27.37 2.92
C GLU A 9 -6.74 -27.04 4.08
N PHE A 10 -7.55 -28.01 4.50
CA PHE A 10 -8.52 -27.83 5.59
C PHE A 10 -7.94 -28.30 6.93
N ILE A 11 -7.94 -27.41 7.92
CA ILE A 11 -7.50 -27.70 9.30
C ILE A 11 -8.73 -27.78 10.22
N GLN A 12 -8.83 -28.85 11.01
CA GLN A 12 -9.91 -29.00 11.98
C GLN A 12 -9.58 -28.24 13.27
N VAL A 13 -10.43 -27.27 13.63
CA VAL A 13 -10.29 -26.47 14.85
C VAL A 13 -11.53 -26.69 15.72
N ALA A 14 -11.32 -27.11 16.97
CA ALA A 14 -12.41 -27.26 17.94
C ALA A 14 -12.78 -25.89 18.51
N VAL A 15 -14.04 -25.47 18.30
CA VAL A 15 -14.56 -24.18 18.77
C VAL A 15 -15.72 -24.43 19.74
N PRO A 16 -15.77 -23.74 20.90
CA PRO A 16 -16.92 -23.80 21.79
C PRO A 16 -18.20 -23.35 21.08
N ALA A 17 -19.31 -24.07 21.28
CA ALA A 17 -20.56 -23.88 20.53
C ALA A 17 -21.07 -22.42 20.50
N GLN A 18 -20.91 -21.69 21.61
CA GLN A 18 -21.32 -20.29 21.73
C GLN A 18 -20.54 -19.31 20.84
N HIS A 19 -19.34 -19.68 20.37
CA HIS A 19 -18.48 -18.83 19.52
C HIS A 19 -18.54 -19.19 18.05
N VAL A 20 -19.27 -20.24 17.66
CA VAL A 20 -19.35 -20.71 16.28
C VAL A 20 -19.86 -19.62 15.34
N MET A 21 -20.90 -18.87 15.75
CA MET A 21 -21.41 -17.74 14.95
C MET A 21 -20.41 -16.59 14.84
N SER A 22 -19.60 -16.35 15.87
CA SER A 22 -18.54 -15.33 15.85
C SER A 22 -17.43 -15.70 14.87
N VAL A 23 -17.07 -16.99 14.79
CA VAL A 23 -16.10 -17.50 13.81
C VAL A 23 -16.64 -17.39 12.39
N TYR A 24 -17.89 -17.78 12.14
CA TYR A 24 -18.49 -17.61 10.81
C TYR A 24 -18.53 -16.14 10.38
N ARG A 25 -18.93 -15.24 11.28
CA ARG A 25 -18.93 -13.81 10.99
C ARG A 25 -17.52 -13.31 10.65
N LEU A 26 -16.52 -13.71 11.44
CA LEU A 26 -15.11 -13.34 11.19
C LEU A 26 -14.62 -13.85 9.83
N LEU A 27 -14.93 -15.11 9.48
CA LEU A 27 -14.56 -15.66 8.18
C LEU A 27 -15.27 -14.93 7.03
N SER A 28 -16.55 -14.58 7.18
CA SER A 28 -17.27 -13.80 6.18
C SER A 28 -16.73 -12.37 6.05
N GLU A 29 -16.31 -11.73 7.15
CA GLU A 29 -15.61 -10.44 7.11
C GLU A 29 -14.28 -10.56 6.36
N LEU A 30 -13.51 -11.63 6.62
CA LEU A 30 -12.25 -11.92 5.93
C LEU A 30 -12.40 -12.31 4.45
N GLU A 31 -13.51 -12.95 4.06
CA GLU A 31 -13.83 -13.26 2.65
C GLU A 31 -14.35 -12.02 1.90
N GLN A 32 -15.01 -11.09 2.61
CA GLN A 32 -15.44 -9.80 2.05
C GLN A 32 -14.31 -8.78 2.00
N GLU A 33 -13.27 -8.94 2.83
CA GLU A 33 -11.96 -8.36 2.56
C GLU A 33 -11.36 -9.11 1.36
N PRO A 34 -11.26 -8.49 0.17
CA PRO A 34 -10.54 -9.13 -0.92
C PRO A 34 -9.09 -9.29 -0.48
N ASP A 35 -8.69 -10.55 -0.29
CA ASP A 35 -7.31 -11.01 -0.19
C ASP A 35 -6.41 -10.10 0.67
N ALA A 36 -6.38 -10.33 1.98
CA ALA A 36 -5.26 -9.90 2.82
C ALA A 36 -3.94 -10.61 2.41
N ASP A 37 -4.03 -11.58 1.50
CA ASP A 37 -2.91 -12.24 0.80
C ASP A 37 -2.78 -11.78 -0.67
N ALA A 38 -3.31 -10.60 -1.00
CA ALA A 38 -2.66 -9.79 -2.03
C ALA A 38 -1.31 -9.39 -1.44
N GLY A 39 -0.34 -10.31 -1.56
CA GLY A 39 1.03 -10.11 -1.14
C GLY A 39 1.41 -8.67 -1.43
N LEU A 40 1.79 -7.94 -0.37
CA LEU A 40 2.44 -6.66 -0.47
C LEU A 40 3.82 -6.89 -1.11
N ALA A 41 3.83 -7.45 -2.32
CA ALA A 41 4.95 -7.55 -3.23
C ALA A 41 5.15 -6.14 -3.78
N GLY A 42 5.86 -5.40 -2.96
CA GLY A 42 6.29 -4.03 -3.13
C GLY A 42 7.21 -3.67 -1.97
N THR A 43 7.97 -4.64 -1.44
CA THR A 43 9.13 -4.38 -0.58
C THR A 43 10.19 -3.69 -1.43
N SER A 44 9.95 -2.42 -1.74
CA SER A 44 10.92 -1.59 -2.43
C SER A 44 12.03 -1.24 -1.44
N ASP A 45 13.03 -2.11 -1.39
CA ASP A 45 14.31 -1.80 -0.75
C ASP A 45 15.24 -1.01 -1.70
N ALA A 46 14.76 -0.71 -2.92
CA ALA A 46 15.55 -0.06 -3.97
C ALA A 46 14.87 1.23 -4.47
N PRO A 47 15.31 2.41 -3.98
CA PRO A 47 14.96 3.73 -4.51
C PRO A 47 15.35 3.98 -5.99
N GLY A 48 15.90 2.99 -6.70
CA GLY A 48 16.47 3.14 -8.04
C GLY A 48 15.49 3.02 -9.21
N ALA A 49 14.22 2.65 -8.99
CA ALA A 49 13.26 2.43 -10.08
C ALA A 49 12.56 3.72 -10.58
N TRP A 50 12.61 4.80 -9.80
CA TRP A 50 11.87 6.04 -10.04
C TRP A 50 12.80 7.19 -10.42
N ASP A 51 12.71 7.61 -11.67
CA ASP A 51 13.38 8.80 -12.21
C ASP A 51 12.43 10.03 -12.18
N ALA A 52 12.97 11.19 -12.58
CA ALA A 52 12.22 12.44 -12.61
C ALA A 52 11.04 12.40 -13.58
N ASP A 53 11.19 11.70 -14.72
CA ASP A 53 10.14 11.62 -15.74
C ASP A 53 8.95 10.80 -15.25
N LYS A 54 9.19 9.66 -14.58
CA LYS A 54 8.13 8.85 -13.97
C LYS A 54 7.43 9.58 -12.84
N LEU A 55 8.17 10.30 -11.99
CA LEU A 55 7.55 11.11 -10.94
C LEU A 55 6.76 12.31 -11.52
N ALA A 56 7.22 12.92 -12.61
CA ALA A 56 6.48 13.98 -13.30
C ALA A 56 5.19 13.46 -13.94
N ARG A 57 5.25 12.27 -14.56
CA ARG A 57 4.07 11.58 -15.07
C ARG A 57 3.09 11.23 -13.95
N LEU A 58 3.59 10.78 -12.80
CA LEU A 58 2.77 10.52 -11.63
C LEU A 58 2.10 11.81 -11.13
N ALA A 59 2.87 12.89 -10.98
CA ALA A 59 2.38 14.20 -10.51
C ALA A 59 1.31 14.82 -11.43
N SER A 60 1.40 14.59 -12.74
CA SER A 60 0.46 15.12 -13.74
C SER A 60 -0.79 14.26 -13.97
N THR A 61 -0.82 13.03 -13.44
CA THR A 61 -1.95 12.12 -13.66
C THR A 61 -3.16 12.52 -12.80
N GLU A 62 -4.32 12.71 -13.43
CA GLU A 62 -5.51 13.25 -12.74
C GLU A 62 -6.36 12.23 -11.96
N LEU A 63 -5.96 10.96 -11.94
CA LEU A 63 -6.66 9.89 -11.23
C LEU A 63 -6.66 10.12 -9.72
N ASN A 64 -7.81 9.87 -9.07
CA ASN A 64 -7.96 10.12 -7.62
C ASN A 64 -6.97 9.32 -6.77
N THR A 65 -6.71 8.07 -7.17
CA THR A 65 -5.71 7.20 -6.57
C THR A 65 -4.31 7.80 -6.65
N THR A 66 -3.92 8.27 -7.84
CA THR A 66 -2.63 8.92 -8.05
C THR A 66 -2.52 10.21 -7.26
N LYS A 67 -3.58 11.04 -7.24
CA LYS A 67 -3.65 12.26 -6.42
C LYS A 67 -3.48 11.97 -4.92
N THR A 68 -3.98 10.85 -4.44
CA THR A 68 -3.79 10.45 -3.03
C THR A 68 -2.32 10.13 -2.78
N VAL A 69 -1.68 9.36 -3.66
CA VAL A 69 -0.25 9.02 -3.50
C VAL A 69 0.66 10.23 -3.67
N THR A 70 0.37 11.14 -4.60
CA THR A 70 1.16 12.37 -4.73
C THR A 70 1.06 13.24 -3.47
N ARG A 71 -0.12 13.31 -2.83
CA ARG A 71 -0.27 13.97 -1.52
C ARG A 71 0.49 13.24 -0.40
N ILE A 72 0.52 11.90 -0.40
CA ILE A 72 1.38 11.14 0.54
C ILE A 72 2.84 11.52 0.33
N LEU A 73 3.32 11.53 -0.92
CA LEU A 73 4.69 11.93 -1.24
C LEU A 73 4.98 13.36 -0.79
N ASP A 74 4.03 14.30 -0.95
CA ASP A 74 4.19 15.66 -0.42
C ASP A 74 4.38 15.69 1.10
N VAL A 75 3.64 14.86 1.85
CA VAL A 75 3.77 14.74 3.31
C VAL A 75 5.12 14.14 3.69
N LEU A 76 5.47 12.99 3.11
CA LEU A 76 6.74 12.31 3.41
C LEU A 76 7.96 13.15 3.02
N CYS A 77 7.81 13.99 2.00
CA CYS A 77 8.84 14.89 1.54
C CYS A 77 9.11 16.05 2.52
N GLN A 78 8.19 16.39 3.43
CA GLN A 78 8.45 17.44 4.43
C GLN A 78 9.56 17.03 5.41
N GLU A 79 9.58 15.76 5.82
CA GLU A 79 10.58 15.20 6.74
C GLU A 79 11.18 13.90 6.15
N PRO A 80 12.13 14.01 5.20
CA PRO A 80 12.73 12.84 4.56
C PRO A 80 13.39 11.92 5.60
N GLY A 81 13.20 10.61 5.45
CA GLY A 81 13.70 9.58 6.35
C GLY A 81 12.82 9.30 7.57
N LYS A 82 11.85 10.17 7.89
CA LYS A 82 10.86 9.86 8.92
C LYS A 82 9.90 8.78 8.43
N GLN A 83 9.58 7.88 9.35
CA GLN A 83 8.60 6.83 9.14
C GLN A 83 7.24 7.30 9.64
N TYR A 84 6.22 7.09 8.81
CA TYR A 84 4.83 7.41 9.11
C TYR A 84 4.03 6.11 9.08
N ASP A 85 3.20 5.88 10.08
CA ASP A 85 2.22 4.80 9.99
C ASP A 85 0.96 5.23 9.23
N MET A 86 0.03 4.30 9.04
CA MET A 86 -1.22 4.58 8.34
C MET A 86 -2.09 5.62 9.07
N GLN A 87 -2.05 5.68 10.40
CA GLN A 87 -2.81 6.67 11.18
C GLN A 87 -2.21 8.07 11.05
N ASP A 88 -0.89 8.19 11.00
CA ASP A 88 -0.20 9.45 10.77
C ASP A 88 -0.56 10.03 9.40
N LEU A 89 -0.59 9.17 8.36
CA LEU A 89 -0.99 9.59 7.02
C LEU A 89 -2.48 10.00 6.96
N VAL A 90 -3.37 9.25 7.61
CA VAL A 90 -4.80 9.59 7.76
C VAL A 90 -4.97 10.98 8.37
N LYS A 91 -4.23 11.27 9.45
CA LYS A 91 -4.25 12.58 10.12
C LYS A 91 -3.68 13.68 9.24
N ALA A 92 -2.54 13.44 8.58
CA ALA A 92 -1.88 14.43 7.74
C ALA A 92 -2.69 14.78 6.49
N LEU A 93 -3.42 13.81 5.94
CA LEU A 93 -4.21 13.99 4.71
C LEU A 93 -5.67 14.38 4.97
N SER A 94 -6.12 14.33 6.23
CA SER A 94 -7.52 14.50 6.64
C SER A 94 -8.46 13.59 5.83
N MET A 95 -8.12 12.30 5.76
CA MET A 95 -8.86 11.29 4.99
C MET A 95 -9.28 10.13 5.87
N GLU A 96 -10.36 9.44 5.50
CA GLU A 96 -10.79 8.22 6.17
C GLU A 96 -9.80 7.06 5.95
N TYR A 97 -9.53 6.28 7.00
CA TYR A 97 -8.59 5.15 6.97
C TYR A 97 -8.87 4.16 5.83
N HIS A 98 -10.13 3.76 5.68
CA HIS A 98 -10.56 2.81 4.65
C HIS A 98 -10.40 3.39 3.23
N SER A 99 -10.60 4.70 3.08
CA SER A 99 -10.38 5.39 1.80
C SER A 99 -8.89 5.43 1.45
N LEU A 100 -8.02 5.72 2.42
CA LEU A 100 -6.58 5.70 2.22
C LEU A 100 -6.10 4.30 1.83
N ARG A 101 -6.52 3.26 2.58
CA ARG A 101 -6.19 1.86 2.27
C ARG A 101 -6.67 1.43 0.89
N GLY A 102 -7.91 1.77 0.53
CA GLY A 102 -8.45 1.45 -0.79
C GLY A 102 -7.69 2.14 -1.93
N ASN A 103 -7.30 3.40 -1.75
CA ASN A 103 -6.47 4.11 -2.73
C ASN A 103 -5.09 3.48 -2.86
N LEU A 104 -4.44 3.11 -1.76
CA LEU A 104 -3.15 2.43 -1.77
C LEU A 104 -3.21 1.09 -2.53
N ALA A 105 -4.25 0.27 -2.30
CA ALA A 105 -4.44 -0.98 -3.03
C ALA A 105 -4.72 -0.75 -4.53
N ALA A 106 -5.53 0.24 -4.87
CA ALA A 106 -5.78 0.63 -6.27
C ALA A 106 -4.51 1.15 -6.96
N PHE A 107 -3.61 1.78 -6.20
CA PHE A 107 -2.36 2.31 -6.74
C PHE A 107 -1.41 1.20 -7.17
N THR A 108 -1.29 0.12 -6.40
CA THR A 108 -0.50 -1.06 -6.82
C THR A 108 -0.95 -1.57 -8.19
N ARG A 109 -2.28 -1.66 -8.41
CA ARG A 109 -2.84 -2.08 -9.71
C ARG A 109 -2.51 -1.09 -10.83
N HIS A 110 -2.53 0.20 -10.52
CA HIS A 110 -2.16 1.25 -11.46
C HIS A 110 -0.68 1.19 -11.86
N LEU A 111 0.22 0.96 -10.90
CA LEU A 111 1.66 0.78 -11.15
C LEU A 111 1.92 -0.38 -12.10
N ASN A 112 1.36 -1.55 -11.81
CA ASN A 112 1.52 -2.74 -12.65
C ASN A 112 1.01 -2.53 -14.10
N THR A 113 -0.02 -1.70 -14.28
CA THR A 113 -0.64 -1.47 -15.60
C THR A 113 0.04 -0.38 -16.41
N HIS A 114 0.57 0.67 -15.77
CA HIS A 114 1.01 1.90 -16.48
C HIS A 114 2.49 2.20 -16.36
N TYR A 115 3.18 1.54 -15.43
CA TYR A 115 4.61 1.74 -15.15
C TYR A 115 5.42 0.44 -15.29
N ASP A 116 4.77 -0.68 -15.70
CA ASP A 116 5.36 -2.03 -15.81
C ASP A 116 6.22 -2.39 -14.60
N SER A 117 5.78 -1.96 -13.41
CA SER A 117 6.54 -2.06 -12.17
C SER A 117 5.57 -2.20 -11.02
N ASP A 118 5.92 -3.03 -10.05
CA ASP A 118 5.28 -3.16 -8.74
C ASP A 118 5.94 -2.26 -7.68
N THR A 119 6.95 -1.49 -8.09
CA THR A 119 7.83 -0.76 -7.17
C THR A 119 7.22 0.59 -6.83
N TRP A 120 7.02 0.84 -5.54
CA TRP A 120 6.43 2.09 -5.07
C TRP A 120 7.46 3.24 -5.10
N PRO A 121 7.00 4.50 -5.29
CA PRO A 121 7.86 5.68 -5.25
C PRO A 121 8.29 6.05 -3.82
N MET A 122 7.91 5.25 -2.83
CA MET A 122 8.24 5.40 -1.42
C MET A 122 8.56 4.04 -0.83
N ARG A 123 9.32 4.03 0.26
CA ARG A 123 9.69 2.82 0.98
C ARG A 123 8.54 2.43 1.92
N VAL A 124 8.16 1.16 1.87
CA VAL A 124 7.17 0.55 2.75
C VAL A 124 7.83 -0.59 3.50
N VAL A 125 7.82 -0.54 4.83
CA VAL A 125 8.44 -1.56 5.70
C VAL A 125 7.44 -1.97 6.77
N GLU A 126 7.34 -3.26 7.03
CA GLU A 126 6.57 -3.77 8.17
C GLU A 126 7.38 -3.57 9.46
N SER A 127 6.79 -2.89 10.44
CA SER A 127 7.35 -2.75 11.78
C SER A 127 7.28 -4.07 12.55
N SER A 128 8.07 -4.22 13.61
CA SER A 128 8.03 -5.41 14.49
C SER A 128 6.66 -5.66 15.15
N GLY A 129 5.76 -4.68 15.13
CA GLY A 129 4.38 -4.80 15.63
C GLY A 129 3.33 -5.09 14.54
N GLY A 130 3.75 -5.39 13.30
CA GLY A 130 2.85 -5.69 12.18
C GLY A 130 2.22 -4.46 11.51
N ALA A 131 2.56 -3.25 11.96
CA ALA A 131 2.11 -2.02 11.31
C ALA A 131 3.02 -1.67 10.12
N MET A 132 2.41 -1.26 9.00
CA MET A 132 3.14 -0.79 7.82
C MET A 132 3.62 0.65 8.02
N LEU A 133 4.91 0.88 7.78
CA LEU A 133 5.57 2.17 7.88
C LEU A 133 5.99 2.67 6.51
N TYR A 134 5.64 3.92 6.22
CA TYR A 134 5.90 4.61 4.97
C TYR A 134 6.98 5.66 5.17
N SER A 135 7.96 5.71 4.28
CA SER A 135 9.04 6.71 4.34
C SER A 135 9.55 7.04 2.95
N LEU A 136 10.17 8.21 2.82
CA LEU A 136 10.86 8.64 1.61
C LEU A 136 12.31 8.92 1.97
N ASP A 137 13.26 8.41 1.19
CA ASP A 137 14.66 8.76 1.41
C ASP A 137 14.97 10.20 0.95
N ALA A 138 16.14 10.71 1.33
CA ALA A 138 16.52 12.08 0.99
C ALA A 138 16.71 12.30 -0.53
N ALA A 139 17.12 11.28 -1.28
CA ALA A 139 17.41 11.39 -2.71
C ALA A 139 16.11 11.48 -3.52
N THR A 140 15.17 10.55 -3.29
CA THR A 140 13.83 10.56 -3.89
C THR A 140 13.04 11.77 -3.41
N ALA A 141 13.19 12.22 -2.16
CA ALA A 141 12.55 13.45 -1.69
C ALA A 141 13.06 14.69 -2.45
N ALA A 142 14.38 14.81 -2.67
CA ALA A 142 14.94 15.91 -3.46
C ALA A 142 14.44 15.88 -4.92
N LEU A 143 14.38 14.69 -5.51
CA LEU A 143 13.88 14.48 -6.85
C LEU A 143 12.38 14.81 -6.95
N TRP A 144 11.56 14.40 -5.99
CA TRP A 144 10.14 14.78 -5.90
C TRP A 144 9.95 16.29 -5.81
N ARG A 145 10.73 17.00 -4.98
CA ARG A 145 10.66 18.47 -4.90
C ARG A 145 10.98 19.15 -6.22
N SER A 146 11.94 18.62 -6.97
CA SER A 146 12.33 19.18 -8.28
C SER A 146 11.20 19.10 -9.31
N VAL A 147 10.32 18.11 -9.17
CA VAL A 147 9.18 17.86 -10.06
C VAL A 147 7.91 18.60 -9.62
N ARG A 148 7.78 18.88 -8.32
CA ARG A 148 6.60 19.56 -7.74
C ARG A 148 6.73 21.09 -7.65
N ALA A 149 7.92 21.63 -7.88
CA ALA A 149 8.20 23.08 -7.93
C ALA A 149 7.51 23.75 -9.12
#